data_AF-A0A3P8A478-F1
#
_entry.id   AF-A0A3P8A478-F1
#
_cell.length_a   1.000
_cell.length_b   1.000
_cell.length_c   1.000
_cell.angle_alpha   90.00
_cell.angle_beta   90.00
_cell.angle_gamma   90.00
#
_symmetry.space_group_name_H-M   'P 1'
#
loop_
_entity.id
_entity.type
_entity.pdbx_description
1 polymer ?
#
loop_
_entity_poly.entity_id
_entity_poly.type
_entity_poly.pdbx_seq_one_letter_code
_entity_poly.pdbx_strand_id
1 'polypeptide(L)' 'MLVFQDPAFVKKLNLAPDIRDDYAELFQITLWTSIALILVVWGVSWGIWNMDPGRDGIIYRGTMTRPKQD' A
#
# COMPACT_ATOMS: atom_id res chain seq x y z
N MET A 1 40.37 22.18 10.86
CA MET A 1 39.03 21.79 10.39
C MET A 1 39.22 21.17 9.02
N LEU A 2 38.96 19.86 8.87
CA LEU A 2 39.49 19.07 7.76
C LEU A 2 38.78 19.39 6.42
N VAL A 3 39.58 19.47 5.35
CA VAL A 3 39.18 19.80 3.96
C VAL A 3 38.24 18.75 3.32
N PHE A 4 38.04 17.60 3.96
CA PHE A 4 37.32 16.45 3.39
C PHE A 4 35.78 16.61 3.32
N GLN A 5 35.19 17.65 3.93
CA GLN A 5 33.74 17.85 3.92
C GLN A 5 33.24 18.66 2.70
N ASP A 6 34.14 19.14 1.83
CA ASP A 6 33.77 20.01 0.71
C ASP A 6 33.13 19.20 -0.44
N PRO A 7 31.83 19.42 -0.77
CA PRO A 7 31.10 18.59 -1.74
C PRO A 7 31.70 18.63 -3.15
N ALA A 8 32.43 19.70 -3.51
CA ALA A 8 33.12 19.81 -4.79
C ALA A 8 34.34 18.88 -4.88
N PHE A 9 35.04 18.64 -3.76
CA PHE A 9 36.22 17.80 -3.68
C PHE A 9 35.86 16.30 -3.74
N VAL A 10 34.80 15.89 -3.03
CA VAL A 10 34.29 14.51 -3.03
C VAL A 10 33.86 14.07 -4.44
N LYS A 11 33.19 14.97 -5.17
CA LYS A 11 32.76 14.73 -6.56
C LYS A 11 33.94 14.54 -7.53
N LYS A 12 35.03 15.30 -7.33
CA LYS A 12 36.24 15.20 -8.17
C LYS A 12 36.98 13.87 -7.96
N LEU A 13 36.93 13.32 -6.75
CA LEU A 13 37.57 12.05 -6.39
C LEU A 13 36.69 10.80 -6.66
N ASN A 14 35.45 10.99 -7.12
CA ASN A 14 34.47 9.91 -7.33
C ASN A 14 34.31 9.02 -6.08
N LEU A 15 34.24 9.64 -4.90
CA LEU A 15 34.04 8.92 -3.65
C LEU A 15 32.61 8.40 -3.54
N ALA A 16 32.46 7.23 -2.92
CA ALA A 16 31.15 6.68 -2.60
C ALA A 16 30.39 7.61 -1.64
N PRO A 17 29.05 7.70 -1.77
CA PRO A 17 28.24 8.43 -0.81
C PRO A 17 28.33 7.77 0.56
N ASP A 18 28.26 8.59 1.60
CA ASP A 18 28.20 8.09 2.97
C ASP A 18 26.85 7.42 3.22
N ILE A 19 26.88 6.15 3.63
CA ILE A 19 25.69 5.36 3.92
C ILE A 19 25.60 5.23 5.42
N ARG A 20 24.41 5.51 5.96
CA ARG A 20 24.17 5.37 7.39
C ARG A 20 24.21 3.90 7.79
N ASP A 21 24.84 3.61 8.93
CA ASP A 21 24.91 2.26 9.48
C ASP A 21 23.52 1.66 9.77
N ASP A 22 22.52 2.51 10.07
CA ASP A 22 21.15 2.10 10.39
C ASP A 22 20.22 1.97 9.16
N TYR A 23 20.79 2.04 7.95
CA TYR A 23 20.01 1.98 6.71
C TYR A 23 19.28 0.65 6.54
N ALA A 24 19.89 -0.46 6.95
CA ALA A 24 19.32 -1.80 6.77
C ALA A 24 18.05 -2.01 7.61
N GLU A 25 18.05 -1.53 8.84
CA GLU A 25 16.92 -1.60 9.78
C GLU A 25 15.77 -0.74 9.28
N LEU A 26 16.05 0.51 8.89
CA LEU A 26 15.06 1.44 8.38
C LEU A 26 14.40 0.94 7.08
N PHE A 27 15.20 0.35 6.18
CA PHE A 27 14.70 -0.23 4.95
C PHE A 27 13.70 -1.36 5.22
N GLN A 28 14.04 -2.30 6.10
CA GLN A 28 13.16 -3.43 6.40
C GLN A 28 11.86 -3.02 7.07
N ILE A 29 11.91 -2.12 8.06
CA ILE A 29 10.69 -1.63 8.73
C ILE A 29 9.78 -0.95 7.72
N THR A 30 10.33 -0.10 6.86
CA THR A 30 9.56 0.62 5.83
C THR A 30 8.95 -0.34 4.82
N LEU A 31 9.73 -1.31 4.34
CA LEU A 31 9.28 -2.31 3.38
C LEU A 31 8.11 -3.11 3.94
N TRP A 32 8.27 -3.73 5.11
CA TRP A 32 7.22 -4.58 5.68
C TRP A 32 5.98 -3.81 6.11
N THR A 33 6.15 -2.58 6.61
CA THR A 33 5.02 -1.70 6.95
C THR A 33 4.21 -1.35 5.71
N SER A 34 4.88 -1.00 4.59
CA SER A 34 4.17 -0.67 3.34
C SER A 34 3.40 -1.87 2.77
N ILE A 35 4.00 -3.08 2.78
CA ILE A 35 3.34 -4.30 2.32
C ILE A 35 2.11 -4.61 3.18
N ALA A 36 2.24 -4.53 4.50
CA ALA A 36 1.12 -4.79 5.41
C ALA A 36 -0.05 -3.82 5.15
N LEU A 37 0.23 -2.53 4.97
CA LEU A 37 -0.79 -1.53 4.66
C LEU A 37 -1.50 -1.79 3.32
N ILE A 38 -0.74 -2.15 2.28
CA ILE A 38 -1.31 -2.49 0.96
C ILE A 38 -2.27 -3.68 1.08
N LEU A 39 -1.86 -4.73 1.80
CA LEU A 39 -2.69 -5.92 2.00
C LEU A 39 -3.96 -5.62 2.81
N VAL A 40 -3.86 -4.78 3.83
CA VAL A 40 -5.04 -4.34 4.62
C VAL A 40 -6.02 -3.58 3.75
N VAL A 41 -5.54 -2.59 2.99
CA VAL A 41 -6.40 -1.80 2.09
C VAL A 41 -7.07 -2.69 1.05
N TRP A 42 -6.31 -3.62 0.46
CA TRP A 42 -6.85 -4.56 -0.51
C TRP A 42 -7.91 -5.48 0.10
N GLY A 43 -7.65 -6.06 1.28
CA GLY A 43 -8.59 -6.93 1.98
C GLY A 43 -9.90 -6.22 2.35
N VAL A 44 -9.82 -4.99 2.87
CA VAL A 44 -11.00 -4.18 3.18
C VAL A 44 -11.78 -3.83 1.92
N SER A 45 -11.09 -3.44 0.84
CA SER A 45 -11.72 -3.11 -0.44
C SER A 45 -12.47 -4.31 -1.01
N TRP A 46 -11.86 -5.50 -0.95
CA TRP A 46 -12.50 -6.75 -1.36
C TRP A 46 -13.72 -7.10 -0.52
N GLY A 47 -13.64 -6.87 0.80
CA GLY A 47 -14.75 -7.08 1.73
C GLY A 47 -15.95 -6.19 1.42
N ILE A 48 -15.72 -4.90 1.17
CA ILE A 48 -16.78 -3.95 0.80
C ILE A 48 -17.37 -4.30 -0.57
N TRP A 49 -16.53 -4.66 -1.54
CA TRP A 49 -16.96 -5.03 -2.89
C TRP A 49 -17.95 -6.21 -2.89
N ASN A 50 -17.72 -7.20 -2.04
CA ASN A 50 -18.51 -8.43 -2.00
C ASN A 50 -19.52 -8.45 -0.85
N MET A 51 -19.83 -7.31 -0.25
CA MET A 51 -20.82 -7.23 0.81
C MET A 51 -22.22 -7.46 0.22
N ASP A 52 -22.87 -8.56 0.60
CA ASP A 52 -24.26 -8.83 0.19
C ASP A 52 -25.15 -7.71 0.76
N PRO A 53 -25.86 -6.93 -0.09
CA PRO A 53 -26.71 -5.83 0.35
C PRO A 53 -27.94 -6.29 1.14
N GLY A 54 -28.12 -7.60 1.36
CA GLY A 54 -29.15 -8.16 2.20
C GLY A 54 -30.45 -8.36 1.42
N ARG A 55 -30.85 -9.62 1.28
CA ARG A 55 -32.00 -10.06 0.46
C ARG A 55 -33.38 -9.63 0.97
N ASP A 56 -33.44 -8.90 2.09
CA ASP A 56 -34.68 -8.47 2.76
C ASP A 56 -35.10 -7.02 2.43
N GLY A 57 -34.27 -6.28 1.69
CA GLY A 57 -34.57 -4.91 1.25
C GLY A 57 -35.65 -4.82 0.15
N ILE A 58 -36.24 -3.63 -0.02
CA ILE A 58 -37.34 -3.36 -0.99
C ILE A 58 -36.98 -3.72 -2.45
N ILE A 59 -35.67 -3.76 -2.75
CA ILE A 59 -35.08 -4.14 -4.03
C ILE A 59 -35.42 -5.59 -4.41
N TYR A 60 -35.56 -6.49 -3.43
CA TYR A 60 -35.94 -7.89 -3.65
C TYR A 60 -37.45 -8.12 -3.67
N ARG A 61 -38.24 -7.16 -3.17
CA ARG A 61 -39.71 -7.19 -3.26
C ARG A 61 -40.22 -6.72 -4.61
N GLY A 62 -39.49 -5.80 -5.26
CA GLY A 62 -39.80 -5.31 -6.61
C GLY A 62 -39.27 -6.17 -7.76
N THR A 63 -38.27 -7.03 -7.53
CA THR A 63 -37.66 -7.88 -8.59
C THR A 63 -38.14 -9.33 -8.58
N MET A 64 -38.90 -9.77 -7.56
CA MET A 64 -39.52 -11.10 -7.48
C MET A 64 -40.87 -11.22 -8.22
N THR A 65 -41.18 -10.37 -9.19
CA THR A 65 -42.20 -10.72 -10.20
C THR A 65 -41.62 -11.81 -11.09
N ARG A 66 -41.69 -13.07 -10.65
CA ARG A 66 -41.48 -14.23 -11.53
C ARG A 66 -42.39 -14.01 -12.74
N PRO A 67 -41.91 -13.98 -13.99
CA PRO A 67 -42.79 -14.11 -15.13
C PRO A 67 -43.54 -15.43 -14.94
N LYS A 68 -44.87 -15.40 -14.90
CA LYS A 68 -45.65 -16.62 -15.01
C LYS A 68 -45.22 -17.29 -16.32
N GLN A 69 -44.59 -18.46 -16.23
CA GLN A 69 -44.48 -19.36 -17.37
C GLN A 69 -45.87 -19.97 -17.53
N ASP A 70 -46.58 -19.53 -18.57
CA ASP A 70 -47.68 -20.30 -19.16
C ASP A 70 -47.12 -21.55 -19.86
#